data_AF-A0A2M7ICS9-F1
#
_entry.id   AF-A0A2M7ICS9-F1
#
_cell.length_a   1.000
_cell.length_b   1.000
_cell.length_c   1.000
_cell.angle_alpha   90.00
_cell.angle_beta   90.00
_cell.angle_gamma   90.00
#
_symmetry.space_group_name_H-M   'P 1'
#
loop_
_entity.id
_entity.type
_entity.pdbx_description
1 polymer ?
#
loop_
_entity_poly.entity_id
_entity_poly.type
_entity_poly.pdbx_seq_one_letter_code
_entity_poly.pdbx_strand_id
1 'polypeptide(L)'
;MDFKKTLIDFLTSFLIICNRLIGLVLEPYKTMRKISLEKDYWQLSIIIGIIFIYFKFIYYLCEKIYPATLVYSLFIFNFLLTVAFFYFLSKIFSKNKKEINLLSFIFTFVYSLFPTLIWFLSTSILYIFLPPPRTFSLMGKGFSIFFIAYSLSLLIWKFILVYLAVRFSSKQNFFKIILMIFLYLIWFIPYSILLYQLKFFRIPFI
;
A
#
# COMPACT_ATOMS: atom_id res chain seq x y z
N MET A 1 -29.56 14.86 1.05
CA MET A 1 -28.60 14.08 1.87
C MET A 1 -28.52 14.73 3.23
N ASP A 2 -28.69 13.94 4.29
CA ASP A 2 -28.71 14.47 5.65
C ASP A 2 -27.28 14.67 6.15
N PHE A 3 -26.80 15.91 6.16
CA PHE A 3 -25.39 16.25 6.41
C PHE A 3 -24.86 15.67 7.74
N LYS A 4 -25.73 15.62 8.76
CA LYS A 4 -25.39 15.02 10.07
C LYS A 4 -25.08 13.54 9.94
N LYS A 5 -25.87 12.79 9.16
CA LYS A 5 -25.67 11.35 8.95
C LYS A 5 -24.36 11.07 8.23
N THR A 6 -24.07 11.81 7.16
CA THR A 6 -22.81 11.67 6.43
C THR A 6 -21.58 11.97 7.28
N LEU A 7 -21.68 12.94 8.19
CA LEU A 7 -20.60 13.29 9.10
C LEU A 7 -20.36 12.19 10.15
N ILE A 8 -21.43 11.62 10.72
CA ILE A 8 -21.33 10.51 11.66
C ILE A 8 -20.73 9.26 10.99
N ASP A 9 -21.18 8.93 9.77
CA ASP A 9 -20.64 7.80 9.00
C ASP A 9 -19.15 7.99 8.77
N PHE A 10 -18.73 9.17 8.30
CA PHE A 10 -17.32 9.49 8.06
C PHE A 10 -16.45 9.37 9.32
N LEU A 11 -16.88 9.94 10.45
CA LEU A 11 -16.13 9.87 11.72
C LEU A 11 -16.03 8.43 12.23
N THR A 12 -17.10 7.66 12.09
CA THR A 12 -17.13 6.25 12.49
C THR A 12 -16.14 5.45 11.65
N SER A 13 -16.13 5.63 10.32
CA SER A 13 -15.18 4.98 9.42
C SER A 13 -13.73 5.38 9.74
N PHE A 14 -13.48 6.65 10.10
CA PHE A 14 -12.16 7.11 10.51
C PHE A 14 -11.66 6.39 11.77
N LEU A 15 -12.49 6.30 12.81
CA LEU A 15 -12.15 5.56 14.03
C LEU A 15 -11.91 4.07 13.77
N ILE A 16 -12.71 3.46 12.89
CA ILE A 16 -12.53 2.07 12.47
C ILE A 16 -11.19 1.89 11.75
N ILE A 17 -10.81 2.81 10.86
CA ILE A 17 -9.50 2.79 10.21
C ILE A 17 -8.40 2.84 11.27
N CYS A 18 -8.41 3.81 12.19
CA CYS A 18 -7.37 3.91 13.23
C CYS A 18 -7.22 2.61 14.02
N ASN A 19 -8.33 2.00 14.45
CA ASN A 19 -8.30 0.73 15.16
C ASN A 19 -7.74 -0.41 14.29
N ARG A 20 -8.11 -0.47 13.01
CA ARG A 20 -7.56 -1.46 12.06
C ARG A 20 -6.08 -1.26 11.80
N LEU A 21 -5.61 -0.02 11.71
CA LEU A 21 -4.18 0.28 11.54
C LEU A 21 -3.36 -0.25 12.72
N ILE A 22 -3.84 -0.05 13.95
CA ILE A 22 -3.24 -0.64 15.15
C ILE A 22 -3.30 -2.17 15.09
N GLY A 23 -4.46 -2.72 14.71
CA GLY A 23 -4.66 -4.15 14.54
C GLY A 23 -3.78 -4.80 13.46
N LEU A 24 -3.34 -4.06 12.43
CA LEU A 24 -2.41 -4.55 11.41
C LEU A 24 -0.99 -4.70 11.94
N VAL A 25 -0.63 -3.96 13.00
CA VAL A 25 0.65 -4.08 13.69
C VAL A 25 0.61 -5.23 14.68
N LEU A 26 -0.43 -5.30 15.52
CA LEU A 26 -0.52 -6.27 16.62
C LEU A 26 -1.01 -7.65 16.18
N GLU A 27 -2.07 -7.71 15.37
CA GLU A 27 -2.74 -8.95 14.98
C GLU A 27 -3.06 -8.97 13.46
N PRO A 28 -2.03 -8.90 12.57
CA PRO A 28 -2.21 -8.71 11.13
C PRO A 28 -3.15 -9.75 10.51
N TYR A 29 -3.05 -11.02 10.95
CA TYR A 29 -3.89 -12.10 10.46
C TYR A 29 -5.38 -11.89 10.74
N LYS A 30 -5.74 -11.64 12.01
CA LYS A 30 -7.14 -11.46 12.43
C LYS A 30 -7.71 -10.18 11.80
N THR A 31 -6.92 -9.13 11.74
CA THR A 31 -7.33 -7.82 11.21
C THR A 31 -7.56 -7.88 9.70
N MET A 32 -6.64 -8.46 8.92
CA MET A 32 -6.84 -8.63 7.47
C MET A 32 -8.04 -9.52 7.14
N ARG A 33 -8.30 -10.56 7.95
CA ARG A 33 -9.52 -11.37 7.80
C ARG A 33 -10.78 -10.52 7.95
N LYS A 34 -10.84 -9.67 8.98
CA LYS A 34 -11.97 -8.74 9.19
C LYS A 34 -12.11 -7.75 8.04
N ILE A 35 -11.01 -7.15 7.59
CA ILE A 35 -10.99 -6.18 6.47
C ILE A 35 -11.53 -6.81 5.17
N SER A 36 -11.22 -8.08 4.89
CA SER A 36 -11.70 -8.75 3.68
C SER A 36 -13.22 -8.89 3.57
N LEU A 37 -13.93 -8.80 4.70
CA LEU A 37 -15.39 -8.90 4.79
C LEU A 37 -16.09 -7.53 4.83
N GLU A 38 -15.30 -6.45 4.78
CA GLU A 38 -15.82 -5.10 4.92
C GLU A 38 -16.61 -4.62 3.70
N LYS A 39 -17.56 -3.72 3.93
CA LYS A 39 -18.39 -3.09 2.88
C LYS A 39 -18.44 -1.56 3.00
N ASP A 40 -17.77 -0.97 3.98
CA ASP A 40 -17.79 0.46 4.23
C ASP A 40 -16.81 1.22 3.34
N TYR A 41 -17.33 1.75 2.24
CA TYR A 41 -16.55 2.46 1.21
C TYR A 41 -15.89 3.75 1.73
N TRP A 42 -16.40 4.37 2.80
CA TRP A 42 -15.77 5.55 3.38
C TRP A 42 -14.34 5.27 3.83
N GLN A 43 -14.06 4.05 4.31
CA GLN A 43 -12.70 3.67 4.70
C GLN A 43 -11.73 3.72 3.52
N LEU A 44 -12.17 3.24 2.34
CA LEU A 44 -11.37 3.29 1.11
C LEU A 44 -11.08 4.73 0.73
N SER A 45 -12.14 5.57 0.69
CA SER A 45 -12.03 6.98 0.33
C SER A 45 -11.10 7.75 1.26
N ILE A 46 -11.16 7.50 2.57
CA ILE A 46 -10.27 8.13 3.55
C ILE A 46 -8.80 7.74 3.29
N ILE A 47 -8.50 6.43 3.17
CA ILE A 47 -7.11 5.98 2.96
C ILE A 47 -6.55 6.50 1.63
N ILE A 48 -7.32 6.40 0.55
CA ILE A 48 -6.97 6.91 -0.78
C ILE A 48 -6.79 8.43 -0.77
N GLY A 49 -7.59 9.15 0.02
CA GLY A 49 -7.47 10.59 0.26
C GLY A 49 -6.21 10.97 1.03
N ILE A 50 -5.84 10.22 2.07
CA ILE A 50 -4.58 10.44 2.81
C ILE A 50 -3.38 10.26 1.87
N ILE A 51 -3.42 9.24 0.99
CA ILE A 51 -2.37 9.05 -0.01
C ILE A 51 -2.29 10.24 -0.97
N PHE A 52 -3.43 10.80 -1.40
CA PHE A 52 -3.44 12.01 -2.23
C PHE A 52 -2.76 13.20 -1.54
N ILE A 53 -3.08 13.42 -0.26
CA ILE A 53 -2.45 14.47 0.57
C ILE A 53 -0.94 14.24 0.64
N TYR A 54 -0.49 13.00 0.80
CA TYR A 54 0.93 12.67 0.78
C TYR A 54 1.61 13.00 -0.56
N PHE A 55 1.00 12.68 -1.71
CA PHE A 55 1.55 13.06 -3.01
C PHE A 55 1.65 14.57 -3.20
N LYS A 56 0.66 15.32 -2.69
CA LYS A 56 0.72 16.79 -2.66
C LYS A 56 1.86 17.30 -1.80
N PHE A 57 2.02 16.75 -0.59
CA PHE A 57 3.11 17.09 0.32
C PHE A 57 4.49 16.88 -0.33
N ILE A 58 4.71 15.72 -0.96
CA ILE A 58 5.98 15.42 -1.65
C ILE A 58 6.24 16.32 -2.85
N TYR A 59 5.20 16.73 -3.57
CA TYR A 59 5.37 17.64 -4.70
C TYR A 59 5.92 19.00 -4.28
N TYR A 60 5.61 19.48 -3.06
CA TYR A 60 6.21 20.69 -2.52
C TYR A 60 7.65 20.49 -2.04
N LEU A 61 7.99 19.29 -1.55
CA LEU A 61 9.34 18.98 -1.05
C LEU A 61 10.35 18.70 -2.17
N CYS A 62 9.90 18.09 -3.26
CA CYS A 62 10.74 17.72 -4.39
C CYS A 62 10.38 18.56 -5.61
N GLU A 63 11.34 19.24 -6.22
CA GLU A 63 11.18 19.87 -7.54
C GLU A 63 10.92 18.79 -8.61
N LYS A 64 9.65 18.40 -8.76
CA LYS A 64 9.22 17.35 -9.68
C LYS A 64 8.76 17.94 -11.00
N ILE A 65 9.15 17.25 -12.06
CA ILE A 65 8.79 17.56 -13.45
C ILE A 65 7.28 17.42 -13.69
N TYR A 66 6.62 16.49 -12.99
CA TYR A 66 5.20 16.20 -13.17
C TYR A 66 4.34 16.69 -12.00
N PRO A 67 3.11 17.16 -12.26
CA PRO A 67 2.20 17.60 -11.22
C PRO A 67 1.75 16.44 -10.32
N ALA A 68 1.54 16.73 -9.03
CA ALA A 68 1.13 15.73 -8.03
C ALA A 68 -0.11 14.91 -8.44
N THR A 69 -1.07 15.55 -9.10
CA THR A 69 -2.33 14.93 -9.54
C THR A 69 -2.11 13.86 -10.60
N LEU A 70 -1.17 14.08 -11.53
CA LEU A 70 -0.81 13.11 -12.56
C LEU A 70 -0.13 11.89 -11.94
N VAL A 71 0.86 12.11 -11.07
CA VAL A 71 1.58 11.02 -10.40
C VAL A 71 0.64 10.20 -9.52
N TYR A 72 -0.27 10.86 -8.81
CA TYR A 72 -1.32 10.19 -8.03
C TYR A 72 -2.28 9.38 -8.91
N SER A 73 -2.69 9.91 -10.07
CA SER A 73 -3.56 9.19 -11.00
C SER A 73 -2.87 7.93 -11.55
N LEU A 74 -1.58 8.02 -11.89
CA LEU A 74 -0.77 6.86 -12.25
C LEU A 74 -0.64 5.86 -11.10
N PHE A 75 -0.50 6.34 -9.86
CA PHE A 75 -0.50 5.47 -8.69
C PHE A 75 -1.82 4.69 -8.57
N ILE A 76 -2.97 5.36 -8.69
CA ILE A 76 -4.28 4.71 -8.66
C ILE A 76 -4.42 3.71 -9.79
N PHE A 77 -4.00 4.06 -11.00
CA PHE A 77 -4.01 3.14 -12.14
C PHE A 77 -3.19 1.87 -11.86
N ASN A 78 -1.96 2.03 -11.36
CA ASN A 78 -1.09 0.90 -11.02
C ASN A 78 -1.60 0.06 -9.86
N PHE A 79 -2.21 0.70 -8.86
CA PHE A 79 -2.87 0.04 -7.75
C PHE A 79 -4.03 -0.82 -8.26
N LEU A 80 -4.90 -0.27 -9.11
CA LEU A 80 -6.01 -0.99 -9.71
C LEU A 80 -5.52 -2.13 -10.62
N LEU A 81 -4.44 -1.92 -11.36
CA LEU A 81 -3.83 -2.97 -12.19
C LEU A 81 -3.32 -4.12 -11.33
N THR A 82 -2.66 -3.83 -10.21
CA THR A 82 -2.23 -4.84 -9.23
C THR A 82 -3.41 -5.61 -8.65
N VAL A 83 -4.46 -4.92 -8.21
CA VAL A 83 -5.69 -5.55 -7.72
C VAL A 83 -6.33 -6.42 -8.80
N ALA A 84 -6.44 -5.92 -10.03
CA ALA A 84 -7.00 -6.64 -11.16
C ALA A 84 -6.20 -7.90 -11.49
N PHE A 85 -4.87 -7.80 -11.51
CA PHE A 85 -3.97 -8.93 -11.75
C PHE A 85 -4.25 -10.07 -10.77
N PHE A 86 -4.23 -9.79 -9.46
CA PHE A 86 -4.49 -10.82 -8.45
C PHE A 86 -5.92 -11.34 -8.50
N TYR A 87 -6.91 -10.49 -8.77
CA TYR A 87 -8.30 -10.90 -8.91
C TYR A 87 -8.53 -11.86 -10.10
N PHE A 88 -8.02 -11.51 -11.29
CA PHE A 88 -8.15 -12.35 -12.48
C PHE A 88 -7.40 -13.67 -12.32
N LEU A 89 -6.18 -13.63 -11.80
CA LEU A 89 -5.39 -14.83 -11.58
C LEU A 89 -6.05 -15.76 -10.54
N SER A 90 -6.70 -15.17 -9.52
CA SER A 90 -7.50 -15.94 -8.54
C SER A 90 -8.69 -16.63 -9.19
N LYS A 91 -9.37 -15.97 -10.14
CA LYS A 91 -10.46 -16.57 -10.92
C LYS A 91 -10.00 -17.70 -11.84
N ILE A 92 -8.77 -17.64 -12.35
CA ILE A 92 -8.19 -18.71 -13.17
C ILE A 92 -7.87 -19.93 -12.30
N PHE A 93 -7.27 -19.73 -11.14
CA PHE A 93 -6.85 -20.84 -10.25
C PHE A 93 -7.94 -21.42 -9.36
N SER A 94 -9.10 -20.75 -9.26
CA SER A 94 -10.23 -21.22 -8.43
C SER A 94 -11.27 -21.98 -9.25
N LYS A 95 -11.69 -23.13 -8.72
CA LYS A 95 -12.85 -23.87 -9.25
C LYS A 95 -14.17 -23.16 -8.94
N ASN A 96 -14.25 -22.44 -7.81
CA ASN A 96 -15.44 -21.72 -7.34
C ASN A 96 -15.33 -20.22 -7.61
N LYS A 97 -15.46 -19.81 -8.87
CA LYS A 97 -15.34 -18.40 -9.30
C LYS A 97 -16.34 -17.45 -8.62
N LYS A 98 -17.50 -17.95 -8.19
CA LYS A 98 -18.58 -17.16 -7.56
C LYS A 98 -18.23 -16.63 -6.17
N GLU A 99 -17.30 -17.27 -5.46
CA GLU A 99 -16.92 -16.86 -4.11
C GLU A 99 -15.90 -15.71 -4.07
N ILE A 100 -15.29 -15.39 -5.22
CA ILE A 100 -14.23 -14.40 -5.32
C ILE A 100 -14.86 -13.02 -5.56
N ASN A 101 -14.78 -12.16 -4.54
CA ASN A 101 -15.31 -10.80 -4.59
C ASN A 101 -14.18 -9.79 -4.84
N LEU A 102 -14.30 -8.94 -5.86
CA LEU A 102 -13.36 -7.87 -6.16
C LEU A 102 -13.23 -6.87 -5.00
N LEU A 103 -14.33 -6.59 -4.28
CA LEU A 103 -14.30 -5.66 -3.15
C LEU A 103 -13.35 -6.13 -2.05
N SER A 104 -13.33 -7.44 -1.75
CA SER A 104 -12.40 -8.00 -0.76
C SER A 104 -10.95 -7.73 -1.14
N PHE A 105 -10.60 -7.82 -2.43
CA PHE A 105 -9.26 -7.43 -2.91
C PHE A 105 -9.04 -5.93 -2.74
N ILE A 106 -9.95 -5.07 -3.17
CA ILE A 106 -9.79 -3.62 -3.04
C ILE A 106 -9.55 -3.23 -1.57
N PHE A 107 -10.39 -3.69 -0.64
CA PHE A 107 -10.23 -3.41 0.78
C PHE A 107 -8.89 -3.90 1.32
N THR A 108 -8.56 -5.17 1.14
CA THR A 108 -7.33 -5.72 1.72
C THR A 108 -6.07 -5.12 1.09
N PHE A 109 -6.07 -4.82 -0.21
CA PHE A 109 -4.96 -4.15 -0.88
C PHE A 109 -4.82 -2.69 -0.45
N VAL A 110 -5.91 -1.94 -0.28
CA VAL A 110 -5.85 -0.56 0.23
C VAL A 110 -5.22 -0.53 1.62
N TYR A 111 -5.64 -1.42 2.52
CA TYR A 111 -5.04 -1.52 3.85
C TYR A 111 -3.58 -2.03 3.82
N SER A 112 -3.19 -2.82 2.82
CA SER A 112 -1.80 -3.22 2.61
C SER A 112 -0.88 -2.06 2.23
N LEU A 113 -1.41 -0.89 1.87
CA LEU A 113 -0.61 0.31 1.56
C LEU A 113 -0.09 1.01 2.81
N PHE A 114 -0.51 0.56 4.01
CA PHE A 114 -0.14 1.22 5.25
C PHE A 114 1.37 1.21 5.54
N PRO A 115 2.10 0.07 5.43
CA PRO A 115 3.55 0.06 5.63
C PRO A 115 4.29 0.98 4.65
N THR A 116 3.84 1.01 3.39
CA THR A 116 4.39 1.92 2.37
C THR A 116 4.14 3.39 2.72
N LEU A 117 2.94 3.73 3.23
CA LEU A 117 2.62 5.08 3.67
C LEU A 117 3.48 5.52 4.86
N ILE A 118 3.68 4.65 5.85
CA ILE A 118 4.59 4.89 6.99
C ILE A 118 6.03 5.09 6.50
N TRP A 119 6.51 4.20 5.62
CA TRP A 119 7.87 4.30 5.09
C TRP A 119 8.09 5.63 4.38
N PHE A 120 7.14 6.02 3.55
CA PHE A 120 7.13 7.26 2.80
C PHE A 120 7.03 8.53 3.64
N LEU A 121 6.14 8.58 4.62
CA LEU A 121 6.09 9.72 5.53
C LEU A 121 7.38 9.85 6.33
N SER A 122 7.87 8.76 6.93
CA SER A 122 9.08 8.78 7.74
C SER A 122 10.31 9.17 6.92
N THR A 123 10.46 8.67 5.69
CA THR A 123 11.57 9.06 4.80
C THR A 123 11.51 10.53 4.41
N SER A 124 10.32 11.06 4.16
CA SER A 124 10.12 12.47 3.83
C SER A 124 10.43 13.39 5.01
N ILE A 125 10.00 13.00 6.22
CA ILE A 125 10.29 13.71 7.46
C ILE A 125 11.80 13.66 7.75
N LEU A 126 12.43 12.48 7.65
CA LEU A 126 13.88 12.33 7.81
C LEU A 126 14.64 13.17 6.79
N TYR A 127 14.19 13.24 5.54
CA TYR A 127 14.84 14.08 4.52
C TYR A 127 14.88 15.57 4.90
N ILE A 128 13.84 16.07 5.58
CA ILE A 128 13.76 17.46 6.05
C ILE A 128 14.68 17.70 7.26
N PHE A 129 14.61 16.84 8.28
CA PHE A 129 15.29 17.08 9.56
C PHE A 129 16.71 16.51 9.64
N LEU A 130 16.95 15.40 8.96
CA LEU A 130 18.17 14.58 9.03
C LEU A 130 18.54 14.13 7.60
N PRO A 131 19.00 15.05 6.72
CA PRO A 131 19.40 14.68 5.37
C PRO A 131 20.49 13.60 5.45
N PRO A 132 20.47 12.62 4.51
CA PRO A 132 21.32 11.46 4.60
C PRO A 132 22.80 11.86 4.72
N PRO A 133 23.52 11.33 5.72
CA PRO A 133 24.89 11.71 5.99
C PRO A 133 25.77 11.37 4.79
N ARG A 134 26.38 12.40 4.18
CA ARG A 134 27.29 12.23 3.02
C ARG A 134 28.73 11.93 3.44
N THR A 135 28.95 11.60 4.71
CA THR A 135 30.29 11.39 5.30
C THR A 135 30.35 10.06 6.04
N PHE A 136 31.53 9.43 6.06
CA PHE A 136 31.79 8.15 6.74
C PHE A 136 31.95 8.27 8.27
N SER A 137 31.29 9.26 8.89
CA SER A 137 31.33 9.44 10.35
C SER A 137 30.68 8.24 11.07
N LEU A 138 31.06 8.01 12.33
CA LEU A 138 30.47 6.95 13.15
C LEU A 138 28.94 7.11 13.26
N MET A 139 28.48 8.35 13.48
CA MET A 139 27.05 8.69 13.50
C MET A 139 26.38 8.42 12.15
N GLY A 140 27.07 8.72 11.05
CA GLY A 140 26.57 8.45 9.70
C GLY A 140 26.34 6.96 9.44
N LYS A 141 27.34 6.13 9.78
CA LYS A 141 27.22 4.67 9.67
C LYS A 141 26.11 4.10 10.55
N GLY A 142 26.01 4.58 11.81
CA GLY A 142 24.95 4.17 12.73
C GLY A 142 23.56 4.50 12.18
N PHE A 143 23.37 5.72 11.66
CA PHE A 143 22.12 6.13 11.02
C PHE A 143 21.78 5.28 9.79
N SER A 144 22.76 4.98 8.93
CA SER A 144 22.54 4.11 7.77
C SER A 144 22.09 2.70 8.17
N ILE A 145 22.73 2.09 9.18
CA ILE A 145 22.34 0.76 9.69
C ILE A 145 20.90 0.80 10.22
N PHE A 146 20.57 1.78 11.05
CA PHE A 146 19.23 1.97 11.58
C PHE A 146 18.18 2.14 10.47
N PHE A 147 18.47 3.00 9.48
CA PHE A 147 17.55 3.27 8.37
C PHE A 147 17.32 2.05 7.48
N ILE A 148 18.37 1.25 7.23
CA ILE A 148 18.26 0.00 6.47
C ILE A 148 17.42 -1.01 7.25
N ALA A 149 17.67 -1.20 8.54
CA ALA A 149 16.89 -2.11 9.38
C ALA A 149 15.41 -1.71 9.44
N TYR A 150 15.14 -0.41 9.60
CA TYR A 150 13.79 0.17 9.57
C TYR A 150 13.08 -0.10 8.23
N SER A 151 13.74 0.20 7.11
CA SER A 151 13.17 0.00 5.77
C SER A 151 12.91 -1.48 5.48
N LEU A 152 13.83 -2.37 5.89
CA LEU A 152 13.67 -3.80 5.71
C LEU A 152 12.51 -4.35 6.56
N SER A 153 12.35 -3.88 7.79
CA SER A 153 11.23 -4.25 8.66
C SER A 153 9.88 -3.89 8.02
N LEU A 154 9.74 -2.67 7.48
CA LEU A 154 8.53 -2.25 6.78
C LEU A 154 8.28 -3.01 5.48
N LEU A 155 9.34 -3.35 4.74
CA LEU A 155 9.25 -4.16 3.53
C LEU A 155 8.74 -5.57 3.83
N ILE A 156 9.29 -6.21 4.88
CA ILE A 156 8.82 -7.52 5.34
C ILE A 156 7.36 -7.43 5.77
N TRP A 157 6.98 -6.41 6.53
CA TRP A 157 5.60 -6.20 6.94
C TRP A 157 4.66 -6.00 5.73
N LYS A 158 5.09 -5.24 4.72
CA LYS A 158 4.36 -5.10 3.44
C LYS A 158 4.14 -6.44 2.77
N PHE A 159 5.17 -7.30 2.67
CA PHE A 159 5.03 -8.63 2.08
C PHE A 159 4.04 -9.51 2.85
N ILE A 160 4.07 -9.48 4.19
CA ILE A 160 3.11 -10.20 5.02
C ILE A 160 1.68 -9.71 4.74
N LEU A 161 1.46 -8.41 4.69
CA LEU A 161 0.14 -7.84 4.41
C LEU A 161 -0.36 -8.15 2.99
N VAL A 162 0.50 -8.11 1.98
CA VAL A 162 0.15 -8.49 0.61
C VAL A 162 -0.20 -9.98 0.53
N TYR A 163 0.59 -10.84 1.16
CA TYR A 163 0.28 -12.26 1.26
C TYR A 163 -1.09 -12.51 1.92
N LEU A 164 -1.38 -11.85 3.04
CA LEU A 164 -2.67 -11.96 3.73
C LEU A 164 -3.82 -11.40 2.90
N ALA A 165 -3.61 -10.29 2.20
CA ALA A 165 -4.60 -9.67 1.31
C ALA A 165 -5.02 -10.65 0.20
N VAL A 166 -4.05 -11.27 -0.47
CA VAL A 166 -4.32 -12.30 -1.47
C VAL A 166 -4.97 -13.53 -0.82
N ARG A 167 -4.47 -14.00 0.33
CA ARG A 167 -5.00 -15.17 1.03
C ARG A 167 -6.49 -15.05 1.36
N PHE A 168 -6.89 -13.97 2.02
CA PHE A 168 -8.28 -13.81 2.47
C PHE A 168 -9.22 -13.45 1.32
N SER A 169 -8.75 -12.73 0.30
CA SER A 169 -9.58 -12.35 -0.84
C SER A 169 -9.77 -13.48 -1.86
N SER A 170 -8.73 -14.31 -2.07
CA SER A 170 -8.76 -15.41 -3.04
C SER A 170 -9.16 -16.77 -2.45
N LYS A 171 -9.03 -16.92 -1.12
CA LYS A 171 -9.17 -18.18 -0.37
C LYS A 171 -8.34 -19.34 -0.94
N GLN A 172 -7.22 -19.05 -1.61
CA GLN A 172 -6.35 -20.07 -2.20
C GLN A 172 -5.38 -20.68 -1.19
N ASN A 173 -4.85 -21.86 -1.54
CA ASN A 173 -3.78 -22.51 -0.79
C ASN A 173 -2.46 -21.74 -0.92
N PHE A 174 -1.56 -21.93 0.06
CA PHE A 174 -0.27 -21.26 0.15
C PHE A 174 0.54 -21.31 -1.16
N PHE A 175 0.74 -22.50 -1.74
CA PHE A 175 1.54 -22.66 -2.97
C PHE A 175 0.98 -21.88 -4.16
N LYS A 176 -0.34 -21.81 -4.31
CA LYS A 176 -0.96 -21.02 -5.37
C LYS A 176 -0.72 -19.53 -5.16
N ILE A 177 -0.80 -19.05 -3.92
CA ILE A 177 -0.52 -17.64 -3.60
C ILE A 177 0.93 -17.28 -3.91
N ILE A 178 1.88 -18.15 -3.54
CA ILE A 178 3.30 -17.95 -3.87
C ILE A 178 3.51 -17.89 -5.39
N LEU A 179 2.89 -18.81 -6.14
CA LEU A 179 2.94 -18.79 -7.61
C LEU A 179 2.36 -17.49 -8.18
N MET A 180 1.23 -17.01 -7.64
CA MET A 180 0.62 -15.74 -8.05
C MET A 180 1.52 -14.54 -7.80
N ILE A 181 2.19 -14.50 -6.64
CA ILE A 181 3.16 -13.43 -6.32
C ILE A 181 4.35 -13.51 -7.27
N PHE A 182 4.86 -14.71 -7.57
CA PHE A 182 5.97 -14.87 -8.51
C PHE A 182 5.61 -14.40 -9.93
N LEU A 183 4.43 -14.79 -10.43
CA LEU A 183 3.91 -14.32 -11.72
C LEU A 183 3.71 -12.79 -11.74
N TYR A 184 3.25 -12.22 -10.62
CA TYR A 184 3.15 -10.76 -10.48
C TYR A 184 4.52 -10.09 -10.61
N LEU A 185 5.55 -10.59 -9.91
CA LEU A 185 6.90 -10.03 -9.95
C LEU A 185 7.54 -10.09 -11.33
N ILE A 186 7.37 -11.20 -12.05
CA ILE A 186 7.89 -11.34 -13.43
C ILE A 186 7.37 -10.22 -14.33
N TRP A 187 6.10 -9.88 -14.20
CA TRP A 187 5.47 -8.84 -15.02
C TRP A 187 5.73 -7.43 -14.47
N PHE A 188 5.68 -7.26 -13.15
CA PHE A 188 5.75 -5.96 -12.49
C PHE A 188 7.18 -5.38 -12.46
N ILE A 189 8.22 -6.22 -12.33
CA ILE A 189 9.61 -5.74 -12.30
C ILE A 189 9.98 -5.01 -13.61
N PRO A 190 9.83 -5.60 -14.81
CA PRO A 190 10.09 -4.89 -16.07
C PRO A 190 9.26 -3.61 -16.21
N TYR A 191 7.98 -3.67 -15.82
CA TYR A 191 7.09 -2.52 -15.86
C TYR A 191 7.56 -1.37 -14.94
N SER A 192 8.02 -1.70 -13.73
CA SER A 192 8.55 -0.72 -12.78
C SER A 192 9.83 -0.05 -13.27
N ILE A 193 10.70 -0.79 -13.96
CA ILE A 193 11.94 -0.26 -14.57
C ILE A 193 11.59 0.76 -15.67
N LEU A 194 10.59 0.45 -16.50
CA LEU A 194 10.10 1.37 -17.54
C LEU A 194 9.55 2.66 -16.91
N LEU A 195 8.72 2.56 -15.86
CA LEU A 195 8.22 3.74 -15.14
C LEU A 195 9.33 4.59 -14.50
N TYR A 196 10.39 3.95 -14.02
CA TYR A 196 11.56 4.62 -13.48
C TYR A 196 12.32 5.39 -14.57
N GLN A 197 12.53 4.78 -15.73
CA GLN A 197 13.19 5.42 -16.89
C GLN A 197 12.38 6.63 -17.39
N LEU A 198 11.05 6.55 -17.38
CA LEU A 198 10.15 7.66 -17.72
C LEU A 198 10.06 8.75 -16.63
N LYS A 199 10.80 8.61 -15.51
CA LYS A 199 10.84 9.56 -14.39
C LYS A 199 9.50 9.78 -13.67
N PHE A 200 8.48 8.93 -13.91
CA PHE A 200 7.20 9.02 -13.20
C PHE A 200 7.32 8.60 -11.73
N PHE A 201 8.06 7.53 -11.46
CA PHE A 201 8.33 7.04 -10.11
C PHE A 201 9.82 6.80 -9.92
N ARG A 202 10.52 7.70 -9.22
CA ARG A 202 11.89 7.45 -8.74
C ARG A 202 11.91 6.46 -7.56
N ILE A 203 10.78 6.31 -6.87
CA ILE A 203 10.57 5.33 -5.81
C ILE A 203 9.24 4.62 -6.13
N PRO A 204 9.23 3.30 -6.37
CA PRO A 204 8.01 2.57 -6.70
C PRO A 204 7.08 2.56 -5.49
N PHE A 205 5.83 2.97 -5.70
CA PHE A 205 4.81 3.08 -4.64
C PHE A 205 4.08 1.78 -4.31
N ILE A 206 4.34 0.71 -5.08
CA ILE A 206 3.59 -0.54 -5.08
C ILE A 206 4.56 -1.70 -4.93
#